data_AF-H2CIA9-F1
#
_entry.id   AF-H2CIA9-F1
#
_cell.length_a   1.000
_cell.length_b   1.000
_cell.length_c   1.000
_cell.angle_alpha   90.00
_cell.angle_beta   90.00
_cell.angle_gamma   90.00
#
_symmetry.space_group_name_H-M   'P 1'
#
loop_
_entity.id
_entity.type
_entity.pdbx_description
1 polymer ?
#
loop_
_entity_poly.entity_id
_entity_poly.type
_entity_poly.pdbx_seq_one_letter_code
_entity_poly.pdbx_strand_id
1 'polypeptide(L)'
;MSVIRKPVIGVIGPNQPVCSREIYDFGLLLGRRLVDDGYIVASGGMFGVMESVCRGARNSPMYVTGSTIGFIPSVDKNAANPFCDIVVPTGMGLARNILLVNTSDLLIAVGGGAGTLSEISYAWQTGKTVLCCTQFSGWSADLAGRALDDRMEQLLVAVNSMEQIRDELKKRFTSAGE
;
A
#
# COMPACT_ATOMS: atom_id res chain seq x y z
N MET A 1 12.47 26.03 8.42
CA MET A 1 11.99 25.57 7.10
C MET A 1 11.13 24.34 7.33
N SER A 2 9.86 24.33 6.91
CA SER A 2 9.11 23.07 6.90
C SER A 2 9.72 22.18 5.80
N VAL A 3 10.05 20.95 6.15
CA VAL A 3 10.55 19.97 5.18
C VAL A 3 9.33 19.39 4.48
N ILE A 4 9.12 19.74 3.20
CA ILE A 4 8.07 19.15 2.39
C ILE A 4 8.54 17.78 1.92
N ARG A 5 7.88 16.72 2.40
CA ARG A 5 8.06 15.34 1.92
C ARG A 5 6.85 14.95 1.08
N LYS A 6 7.07 14.28 -0.05
CA LYS A 6 5.97 13.68 -0.81
C LYS A 6 5.31 12.59 0.03
N PRO A 7 3.97 12.53 0.12
CA PRO A 7 3.33 11.46 0.86
C PRO A 7 3.57 10.09 0.22
N VAL A 8 3.80 9.09 1.06
CA VAL A 8 4.04 7.70 0.68
C VAL A 8 2.79 6.88 0.99
N ILE A 9 2.24 6.23 -0.03
CA ILE A 9 1.09 5.34 0.08
C ILE A 9 1.58 3.90 -0.02
N GLY A 10 1.46 3.17 1.08
CA GLY A 10 1.76 1.74 1.11
C GLY A 10 0.59 0.95 0.56
N VAL A 11 0.85 -0.01 -0.33
CA VAL A 11 -0.17 -0.91 -0.87
C VAL A 11 0.14 -2.34 -0.48
N ILE A 12 -0.81 -2.96 0.22
CA ILE A 12 -0.70 -4.30 0.78
C ILE A 12 -1.79 -5.21 0.22
N GLY A 13 -1.47 -6.49 0.02
CA GLY A 13 -2.38 -7.44 -0.62
C GLY A 13 -1.74 -8.79 -0.92
N PRO A 14 -2.47 -9.69 -1.61
CA PRO A 14 -2.00 -11.04 -1.91
C PRO A 14 -0.76 -11.07 -2.82
N ASN A 15 0.10 -12.06 -2.57
CA ASN A 15 1.22 -12.39 -3.46
C ASN A 15 0.75 -13.21 -4.68
N GLN A 16 1.64 -13.41 -5.67
CA GLN A 16 1.32 -14.03 -6.97
C GLN A 16 0.41 -15.27 -6.91
N PRO A 17 0.64 -16.28 -6.05
CA PRO A 17 -0.15 -17.52 -6.08
C PRO A 17 -1.63 -17.33 -5.74
N VAL A 18 -1.98 -16.25 -5.04
CA VAL A 18 -3.35 -15.98 -4.57
C VAL A 18 -3.85 -14.60 -5.02
N CYS A 19 -3.16 -13.97 -5.97
CA CYS A 19 -3.59 -12.73 -6.61
C CYS A 19 -4.46 -13.06 -7.81
N SER A 20 -5.78 -12.80 -7.72
CA SER A 20 -6.67 -12.97 -8.86
C SER A 20 -6.38 -11.92 -9.94
N ARG A 21 -6.89 -12.17 -11.15
CA ARG A 21 -6.75 -11.22 -12.26
C ARG A 21 -7.41 -9.88 -11.96
N GLU A 22 -8.59 -9.90 -11.34
CA GLU A 22 -9.33 -8.70 -10.97
C GLU A 22 -8.56 -7.85 -9.96
N ILE A 23 -7.95 -8.50 -8.95
CA ILE A 23 -7.10 -7.82 -7.96
C ILE A 23 -5.83 -7.26 -8.64
N TYR A 24 -5.22 -8.03 -9.55
CA TYR A 24 -4.04 -7.58 -10.29
C TYR A 24 -4.36 -6.35 -11.14
N ASP A 25 -5.44 -6.39 -11.92
CA ASP A 25 -5.90 -5.29 -12.78
C ASP A 25 -6.29 -4.05 -11.97
N PHE A 26 -6.93 -4.25 -10.81
CA PHE A 26 -7.19 -3.17 -9.85
C PHE A 26 -5.88 -2.54 -9.35
N GLY A 27 -4.87 -3.34 -9.03
CA GLY A 27 -3.56 -2.83 -8.61
C GLY A 27 -2.86 -2.01 -9.71
N LEU A 28 -2.96 -2.42 -10.98
CA LEU A 28 -2.46 -1.62 -12.12
C LEU A 28 -3.12 -0.23 -12.16
N LEU A 29 -4.44 -0.19 -12.05
CA LEU A 29 -5.19 1.07 -12.06
C LEU A 29 -4.85 1.92 -10.83
N LEU A 30 -4.77 1.29 -9.65
CA LEU A 30 -4.47 1.96 -8.38
C LEU A 30 -3.10 2.63 -8.44
N GLY A 31 -2.08 1.87 -8.84
CA GLY A 31 -0.70 2.36 -8.92
C GLY A 31 -0.59 3.57 -9.84
N ARG A 32 -1.21 3.51 -11.02
CA ARG A 32 -1.25 4.64 -11.96
C ARG A 32 -1.88 5.86 -11.30
N ARG A 33 -3.05 5.67 -10.69
CA ARG A 33 -3.82 6.77 -10.09
C ARG A 33 -3.07 7.44 -8.93
N LEU A 34 -2.39 6.65 -8.09
CA LEU A 34 -1.60 7.19 -6.98
C LEU A 34 -0.49 8.12 -7.48
N VAL A 35 0.22 7.72 -8.54
CA VAL A 35 1.28 8.56 -9.13
C VAL A 35 0.70 9.75 -9.89
N ASP A 36 -0.44 9.59 -10.60
CA ASP A 36 -1.16 10.71 -11.23
C ASP A 36 -1.51 11.80 -10.21
N ASP A 37 -1.90 11.40 -9.00
CA ASP A 37 -2.26 12.28 -7.89
C ASP A 37 -1.02 12.74 -7.05
N GLY A 38 0.20 12.40 -7.48
CA GLY A 38 1.45 12.95 -6.93
C GLY A 38 2.08 12.16 -5.77
N TYR A 39 1.56 10.97 -5.45
CA TYR A 39 2.04 10.14 -4.36
C TYR A 39 3.22 9.24 -4.75
N ILE A 40 4.01 8.83 -3.75
CA ILE A 40 4.97 7.73 -3.88
C ILE A 40 4.28 6.42 -3.51
N VAL A 41 4.51 5.35 -4.27
CA VAL A 41 3.94 4.01 -3.99
C VAL A 41 4.99 3.15 -3.29
N ALA A 42 4.65 2.63 -2.10
CA ALA A 42 5.45 1.63 -1.41
C ALA A 42 4.74 0.28 -1.38
N SER A 43 5.48 -0.81 -1.50
CA SER A 43 4.95 -2.18 -1.39
C SER A 43 5.99 -3.15 -0.82
N GLY A 44 5.60 -4.40 -0.58
CA GLY A 44 6.54 -5.46 -0.17
C GLY A 44 7.49 -5.94 -1.29
N GLY A 45 7.47 -5.30 -2.47
CA GLY A 45 8.47 -5.47 -3.53
C GLY A 45 8.51 -6.82 -4.24
N MET A 46 7.68 -7.79 -3.83
CA MET A 46 7.54 -9.09 -4.49
C MET A 46 6.47 -9.03 -5.60
N PHE A 47 5.92 -10.19 -5.97
CA PHE A 47 4.94 -10.37 -7.05
C PHE A 47 3.48 -10.34 -6.57
N GLY A 48 2.50 -10.32 -7.48
CA GLY A 48 1.07 -10.15 -7.16
C GLY A 48 0.67 -8.69 -7.07
N VAL A 49 -0.09 -8.28 -6.04
CA VAL A 49 -0.52 -6.88 -5.87
C VAL A 49 0.66 -5.91 -5.80
N MET A 50 1.74 -6.33 -5.14
CA MET A 50 2.96 -5.54 -5.00
C MET A 50 3.60 -5.23 -6.35
N GLU A 51 3.57 -6.17 -7.29
CA GLU A 51 4.06 -5.98 -8.65
C GLU A 51 3.07 -5.15 -9.47
N SER A 52 1.77 -5.47 -9.42
CA SER A 52 0.77 -4.79 -10.24
C SER A 52 0.67 -3.30 -9.89
N VAL A 53 0.78 -2.93 -8.61
CA VAL A 53 0.76 -1.53 -8.20
C VAL A 53 2.01 -0.78 -8.66
N CYS A 54 3.21 -1.38 -8.55
CA CYS A 54 4.44 -0.75 -9.03
C CYS A 54 4.43 -0.63 -10.57
N ARG A 55 3.94 -1.66 -11.27
CA ARG A 55 3.78 -1.64 -12.72
C ARG A 55 2.76 -0.57 -13.15
N GLY A 56 1.65 -0.47 -12.44
CA GLY A 56 0.63 0.56 -12.63
C GLY A 56 1.20 1.96 -12.49
N ALA A 57 1.95 2.19 -11.41
CA ALA A 57 2.63 3.45 -11.14
C ALA A 57 3.52 3.91 -12.30
N ARG A 58 4.26 2.99 -12.93
CA ARG A 58 5.09 3.28 -14.11
C ARG A 58 4.32 3.68 -15.37
N ASN A 59 3.03 3.35 -15.45
CA ASN A 59 2.17 3.73 -16.57
C ASN A 59 1.55 5.13 -16.40
N SER A 60 1.83 5.83 -15.31
CA SER A 60 1.37 7.19 -15.11
C SER A 60 2.14 8.17 -16.02
N PRO A 61 1.46 9.14 -16.67
CA PRO A 61 2.14 10.26 -17.33
C PRO A 61 2.93 11.16 -16.36
N MET A 62 2.66 11.10 -15.05
CA MET A 62 3.37 11.85 -14.01
C MET A 62 4.52 11.03 -13.38
N TYR A 63 4.78 9.84 -13.90
CA TYR A 63 5.80 8.96 -13.36
C TYR A 63 7.20 9.55 -13.50
N VAL A 64 7.98 9.43 -12.42
CA VAL A 64 9.40 9.76 -12.37
C VAL A 64 10.14 8.65 -11.64
N THR A 65 11.39 8.39 -12.01
CA THR A 65 12.22 7.40 -11.31
C THR A 65 12.32 7.76 -9.82
N GLY A 66 11.97 6.79 -8.97
CA GLY A 66 11.90 6.99 -7.51
C GLY A 66 10.47 7.05 -6.98
N SER A 67 9.45 7.00 -7.85
CA SER A 67 8.04 6.95 -7.47
C SER A 67 7.62 5.61 -6.84
N THR A 68 8.46 4.57 -6.92
CA THR A 68 8.12 3.23 -6.39
C THR A 68 9.20 2.68 -5.45
N ILE A 69 8.77 2.18 -4.28
CA ILE A 69 9.62 1.59 -3.24
C ILE A 69 9.19 0.14 -2.97
N GLY A 70 10.15 -0.79 -2.94
CA GLY A 70 9.91 -2.21 -2.64
C GLY A 70 10.71 -2.70 -1.44
N PHE A 71 10.05 -3.14 -0.37
CA PHE A 71 10.67 -3.73 0.82
C PHE A 71 10.70 -5.26 0.72
N ILE A 72 11.78 -5.82 0.20
CA ILE A 72 11.87 -7.26 -0.05
C ILE A 72 12.44 -8.02 1.16
N PRO A 73 12.02 -9.28 1.38
CA PRO A 73 12.53 -10.12 2.49
C PRO A 73 13.97 -10.62 2.27
N SER A 74 14.46 -10.59 1.02
CA SER A 74 15.79 -11.07 0.63
C SER A 74 16.88 -10.02 0.86
N VAL A 75 18.14 -10.45 0.87
CA VAL A 75 19.33 -9.58 0.78
C VAL A 75 19.75 -9.33 -0.68
N ASP A 76 19.26 -10.14 -1.62
CA ASP A 76 19.49 -9.95 -3.05
C ASP A 76 18.44 -9.01 -3.64
N LYS A 77 18.90 -7.83 -4.08
CA LYS A 77 18.06 -6.77 -4.68
C LYS A 77 17.34 -7.25 -5.95
N ASN A 78 17.90 -8.23 -6.67
CA ASN A 78 17.34 -8.75 -7.91
C ASN A 78 16.09 -9.63 -7.70
N ALA A 79 15.78 -9.99 -6.45
CA ALA A 79 14.56 -10.73 -6.12
C ALA A 79 13.29 -9.85 -6.14
N ALA A 80 13.43 -8.52 -6.23
CA ALA A 80 12.30 -7.62 -6.37
C ALA A 80 11.64 -7.72 -7.75
N ASN A 81 10.36 -7.37 -7.83
CA ASN A 81 9.71 -7.17 -9.12
C ASN A 81 10.41 -6.03 -9.90
N PRO A 82 10.41 -6.06 -11.24
CA PRO A 82 11.21 -5.15 -12.08
C PRO A 82 10.67 -3.71 -12.11
N PHE A 83 9.53 -3.45 -11.45
CA PHE A 83 8.86 -2.16 -11.47
C PHE A 83 9.16 -1.30 -10.24
N CYS A 84 9.93 -1.81 -9.26
CA CYS A 84 10.43 -1.01 -8.15
C CYS A 84 11.67 -0.19 -8.56
N ASP A 85 11.66 1.11 -8.26
CA ASP A 85 12.80 2.01 -8.49
C ASP A 85 13.80 1.92 -7.34
N ILE A 86 13.27 2.00 -6.13
CA ILE A 86 14.03 1.91 -4.89
C ILE A 86 13.70 0.57 -4.26
N VAL A 87 14.63 -0.37 -4.34
CA VAL A 87 14.50 -1.66 -3.66
C VAL A 87 15.31 -1.62 -2.37
N VAL A 88 14.66 -1.99 -1.26
CA VAL A 88 15.24 -2.12 0.07
C VAL A 88 15.36 -3.61 0.38
N PRO A 89 16.54 -4.24 0.17
CA PRO A 89 16.79 -5.64 0.50
C PRO A 89 16.99 -5.82 2.01
N THR A 90 15.93 -6.19 2.73
CA THR A 90 15.93 -6.12 4.19
C THR A 90 16.62 -7.31 4.86
N GLY A 91 16.58 -8.49 4.25
CA GLY A 91 16.99 -9.75 4.91
C GLY A 91 16.13 -10.15 6.12
N MET A 92 15.00 -9.47 6.37
CA MET A 92 14.22 -9.61 7.62
C MET A 92 13.10 -10.65 7.55
N GLY A 93 13.00 -11.44 6.46
CA GLY A 93 11.93 -12.44 6.34
C GLY A 93 10.55 -11.79 6.51
N LEU A 94 9.65 -12.33 7.33
CA LEU A 94 8.33 -11.71 7.58
C LEU A 94 8.38 -10.37 8.34
N ALA A 95 9.44 -10.10 9.08
CA ALA A 95 9.53 -8.91 9.91
C ALA A 95 9.64 -7.62 9.08
N ARG A 96 9.98 -7.68 7.78
CA ARG A 96 10.05 -6.47 6.93
C ARG A 96 8.73 -5.71 6.81
N ASN A 97 7.60 -6.37 7.06
CA ASN A 97 6.27 -5.77 6.91
C ASN A 97 6.13 -4.47 7.72
N ILE A 98 6.73 -4.38 8.91
CA ILE A 98 6.71 -3.15 9.72
C ILE A 98 7.43 -1.98 9.05
N LEU A 99 8.45 -2.23 8.23
CA LEU A 99 9.18 -1.18 7.52
C LEU A 99 8.30 -0.53 6.46
N LEU A 100 7.51 -1.33 5.72
CA LEU A 100 6.51 -0.81 4.79
C LEU A 100 5.47 0.03 5.52
N VAL A 101 4.90 -0.48 6.61
CA VAL A 101 3.89 0.22 7.42
C VAL A 101 4.41 1.54 7.94
N ASN A 102 5.61 1.57 8.52
CA ASN A 102 6.19 2.77 9.11
C ASN A 102 6.65 3.79 8.06
N THR A 103 7.06 3.34 6.87
CA THR A 103 7.43 4.25 5.77
C THR A 103 6.20 4.91 5.15
N SER A 104 5.05 4.26 5.23
CA SER A 104 3.81 4.76 4.62
C SER A 104 3.18 5.84 5.49
N ASP A 105 2.69 6.92 4.90
CA ASP A 105 1.82 7.89 5.57
C ASP A 105 0.40 7.33 5.74
N LEU A 106 0.00 6.46 4.81
CA LEU A 106 -1.27 5.75 4.81
C LEU A 106 -1.13 4.42 4.04
N LEU A 107 -1.91 3.42 4.41
CA LEU A 107 -1.97 2.13 3.72
C LEU A 107 -3.27 1.96 2.94
N ILE A 108 -3.19 1.23 1.82
CA ILE A 108 -4.35 0.71 1.09
C ILE A 108 -4.23 -0.81 1.07
N ALA A 109 -5.23 -1.49 1.65
CA ALA A 109 -5.33 -2.94 1.65
C ALA A 109 -6.27 -3.40 0.53
N VAL A 110 -5.84 -4.41 -0.24
CA VAL A 110 -6.61 -5.00 -1.35
C VAL A 110 -6.67 -6.51 -1.17
N GLY A 111 -7.87 -7.05 -0.90
CA GLY A 111 -8.08 -8.47 -0.60
C GLY A 111 -7.26 -8.94 0.60
N GLY A 112 -6.51 -10.03 0.43
CA GLY A 112 -5.39 -10.38 1.31
C GLY A 112 -5.56 -11.63 2.17
N GLY A 113 -4.41 -12.14 2.63
CA GLY A 113 -4.28 -13.32 3.50
C GLY A 113 -3.48 -12.99 4.77
N ALA A 114 -2.81 -13.99 5.36
CA ALA A 114 -2.09 -13.81 6.63
C ALA A 114 -1.02 -12.70 6.60
N GLY A 115 -0.34 -12.50 5.47
CA GLY A 115 0.63 -11.41 5.31
C GLY A 115 -0.03 -10.02 5.40
N THR A 116 -1.13 -9.83 4.66
CA THR A 116 -1.93 -8.60 4.69
C THR A 116 -2.52 -8.35 6.07
N LEU A 117 -3.01 -9.39 6.74
CA LEU A 117 -3.47 -9.30 8.13
C LEU A 117 -2.34 -8.80 9.05
N SER A 118 -1.13 -9.35 8.92
CA SER A 118 0.02 -8.90 9.70
C SER A 118 0.34 -7.42 9.49
N GLU A 119 0.29 -6.93 8.25
CA GLU A 119 0.50 -5.52 7.93
C GLU A 119 -0.61 -4.62 8.50
N ILE A 120 -1.88 -5.05 8.43
CA ILE A 120 -3.02 -4.37 9.07
C ILE A 120 -2.84 -4.32 10.60
N SER A 121 -2.40 -5.42 11.23
CA SER A 121 -2.14 -5.45 12.67
C SER A 121 -0.98 -4.54 13.08
N TYR A 122 0.08 -4.43 12.26
CA TYR A 122 1.14 -3.46 12.50
C TYR A 122 0.64 -2.02 12.35
N ALA A 123 -0.18 -1.74 11.32
CA ALA A 123 -0.76 -0.42 11.11
C ALA A 123 -1.62 0.01 12.30
N TRP A 124 -2.46 -0.89 12.82
CA TRP A 124 -3.26 -0.65 14.02
C TRP A 124 -2.40 -0.29 15.22
N GLN A 125 -1.38 -1.09 15.52
CA GLN A 125 -0.49 -0.88 16.66
C GLN A 125 0.30 0.45 16.57
N THR A 126 0.56 0.94 15.35
CA THR A 126 1.31 2.19 15.12
C THR A 126 0.41 3.39 14.82
N GLY A 127 -0.92 3.25 14.95
CA GLY A 127 -1.86 4.34 14.69
C GLY A 127 -1.96 4.74 13.21
N LYS A 128 -1.56 3.86 12.30
CA LYS A 128 -1.56 4.11 10.86
C LYS A 128 -2.92 3.77 10.26
N THR A 129 -3.51 4.71 9.54
CA THR A 129 -4.76 4.45 8.84
C THR A 129 -4.58 3.51 7.67
N VAL A 130 -5.51 2.57 7.53
CA VAL A 130 -5.64 1.65 6.39
C VAL A 130 -6.96 1.92 5.68
N LEU A 131 -6.90 2.19 4.37
CA LEU A 131 -8.05 2.13 3.49
C LEU A 131 -8.27 0.68 3.06
N CYS A 132 -9.31 0.07 3.61
CA CYS A 132 -9.69 -1.31 3.39
C CYS A 132 -10.60 -1.42 2.16
N CYS A 133 -10.05 -1.89 1.03
CA CYS A 133 -10.83 -2.14 -0.17
C CYS A 133 -11.78 -3.33 0.05
N THR A 134 -13.08 -3.07 -0.03
CA THR A 134 -14.14 -4.07 0.19
C THR A 134 -14.67 -4.69 -1.11
N GLN A 135 -14.11 -4.35 -2.27
CA GLN A 135 -14.50 -4.95 -3.56
C GLN A 135 -14.06 -6.42 -3.68
N PHE A 136 -13.06 -6.83 -2.89
CA PHE A 136 -12.46 -8.15 -2.95
C PHE A 136 -12.53 -8.83 -1.59
N SER A 137 -12.79 -10.14 -1.59
CA SER A 137 -12.77 -10.96 -0.37
C SER A 137 -11.38 -11.00 0.26
N GLY A 138 -11.34 -11.25 1.57
CA GLY A 138 -10.12 -11.38 2.37
C GLY A 138 -10.08 -10.36 3.52
N TRP A 139 -8.96 -10.34 4.24
CA TRP A 139 -8.85 -9.58 5.48
C TRP A 139 -9.08 -8.08 5.33
N SER A 140 -8.80 -7.50 4.16
CA SER A 140 -9.17 -6.12 3.87
C SER A 140 -10.67 -5.88 4.04
N ALA A 141 -11.53 -6.70 3.43
CA ALA A 141 -12.97 -6.55 3.53
C ALA A 141 -13.50 -6.94 4.92
N ASP A 142 -12.99 -8.03 5.49
CA ASP A 142 -13.50 -8.58 6.75
C ASP A 142 -13.25 -7.65 7.94
N LEU A 143 -12.18 -6.84 7.91
CA LEU A 143 -11.81 -5.91 8.98
C LEU A 143 -12.23 -4.47 8.72
N ALA A 144 -12.80 -4.16 7.55
CA ALA A 144 -13.21 -2.81 7.21
C ALA A 144 -14.22 -2.25 8.23
N GLY A 145 -13.94 -1.07 8.77
CA GLY A 145 -14.76 -0.40 9.79
C GLY A 145 -14.66 -0.97 11.20
N ARG A 146 -13.86 -2.03 11.42
CA ARG A 146 -13.73 -2.67 12.74
C ARG A 146 -12.57 -2.09 13.54
N ALA A 147 -12.72 -2.11 14.87
CA ALA A 147 -11.59 -2.00 15.77
C ALA A 147 -10.95 -3.39 15.97
N LEU A 148 -9.61 -3.44 16.11
CA LEU A 148 -8.91 -4.70 16.42
C LEU A 148 -8.79 -4.95 17.93
N ASP A 149 -8.74 -3.88 18.72
CA ASP A 149 -8.78 -3.86 20.18
C ASP A 149 -9.21 -2.47 20.69
N ASP A 150 -9.19 -2.23 22.00
CA ASP A 150 -9.66 -1.00 22.62
C ASP A 150 -8.64 0.16 22.60
N ARG A 151 -7.51 0.01 21.89
CA ARG A 151 -6.41 1.01 21.93
C ARG A 151 -6.62 2.17 20.98
N MET A 152 -7.30 1.94 19.87
CA MET A 152 -7.47 2.89 18.77
C MET A 152 -8.91 2.79 18.25
N GLU A 153 -9.38 3.84 17.60
CA GLU A 153 -10.69 3.85 16.94
C GLU A 153 -10.53 4.30 15.48
N GLN A 154 -11.41 3.79 14.61
CA GLN A 154 -11.62 4.32 13.25
C GLN A 154 -10.39 4.30 12.30
N LEU A 155 -9.39 3.43 12.54
CA LEU A 155 -8.21 3.32 11.66
C LEU A 155 -8.42 2.46 10.41
N LEU A 156 -9.42 1.58 10.39
CA LEU A 156 -9.70 0.69 9.25
C LEU A 156 -10.89 1.24 8.47
N VAL A 157 -10.64 2.06 7.45
CA VAL A 157 -11.70 2.78 6.72
C VAL A 157 -12.14 1.97 5.51
N ALA A 158 -13.43 1.63 5.44
CA ALA A 158 -14.00 0.93 4.30
C ALA A 158 -14.01 1.82 3.06
N VAL A 159 -13.49 1.31 1.94
CA VAL A 159 -13.59 1.93 0.62
C VAL A 159 -13.97 0.87 -0.41
N ASN A 160 -14.84 1.21 -1.36
CA ASN A 160 -15.34 0.27 -2.36
C ASN A 160 -15.12 0.72 -3.80
N SER A 161 -14.41 1.82 -4.04
CA SER A 161 -14.14 2.34 -5.38
C SER A 161 -12.84 3.15 -5.43
N MET A 162 -12.28 3.32 -6.64
CA MET A 162 -11.13 4.22 -6.84
C MET A 162 -11.45 5.67 -6.47
N GLU A 163 -12.70 6.09 -6.68
CA GLU A 163 -13.18 7.41 -6.31
C GLU A 163 -13.16 7.61 -4.80
N GLN A 164 -13.68 6.65 -4.02
CA GLN A 164 -13.63 6.73 -2.57
C GLN A 164 -12.19 6.72 -2.04
N ILE A 165 -11.31 5.90 -2.62
CA ILE A 165 -9.87 5.92 -2.28
C ILE A 165 -9.29 7.33 -2.50
N ARG A 166 -9.53 7.92 -3.68
CA ARG A 166 -9.05 9.26 -4.02
C ARG A 166 -9.59 10.32 -3.05
N ASP A 167 -10.87 10.25 -2.72
CA ASP A 167 -11.52 11.24 -1.86
C ASP A 167 -10.99 11.16 -0.42
N GLU A 168 -10.76 9.95 0.12
CA GLU A 168 -10.13 9.75 1.42
C GLU A 168 -8.66 10.21 1.46
N LEU A 169 -7.91 9.99 0.37
CA LEU A 169 -6.54 10.50 0.24
C LEU A 169 -6.53 12.04 0.24
N LYS A 170 -7.42 12.69 -0.51
CA LYS A 170 -7.54 14.16 -0.55
C LYS A 170 -7.90 14.74 0.81
N LYS A 171 -8.90 14.17 1.51
CA LYS A 171 -9.27 14.63 2.85
C LYS A 171 -8.08 14.68 3.82
N ARG A 172 -7.14 13.74 3.68
CA ARG A 172 -5.96 13.60 4.56
C ARG A 172 -4.75 14.44 4.15
N PHE A 173 -4.51 14.60 2.86
CA PHE A 173 -3.30 15.25 2.36
C PHE A 173 -3.52 16.67 1.83
N THR A 174 -4.76 17.11 1.62
CA THR A 174 -5.08 18.49 1.20
C THR A 174 -5.29 19.42 2.41
N SER A 175 -5.59 18.88 3.59
CA SER A 175 -5.79 19.63 4.85
C SER A 175 -4.50 20.05 5.57
N ALA A 176 -3.33 19.79 4.99
CA ALA A 176 -2.03 20.14 5.56
C ALA A 176 -1.35 21.36 4.89
N GLY A 177 -2.09 22.10 4.06
CA GLY A 177 -1.56 23.19 3.21
C GLY A 177 -2.25 24.55 3.36
N GLU A 178 -3.15 24.73 4.33
CA GLU A 178 -3.72 26.05 4.69
C GLU A 178 -3.13 26.57 6.00
#